data_AF-R6E2Z8-F1
#
_entry.id   AF-R6E2Z8-F1
#
_cell.length_a   1.000
_cell.length_b   1.000
_cell.length_c   1.000
_cell.angle_alpha   90.00
_cell.angle_beta   90.00
_cell.angle_gamma   90.00
#
_symmetry.space_group_name_H-M   'P 1'
#
loop_
_entity.id
_entity.type
_entity.pdbx_description
1 polymer ?
#
loop_
_entity_poly.entity_id
_entity_poly.type
_entity_poly.pdbx_seq_one_letter_code
_entity_poly.pdbx_strand_id
1 'polypeptide(L)'
;MSRKELRMEWENEALVSQFRKRTELLLALFTALVLLLLMRLFYVQIDCHESFEGAVKSQYEIPVSGFDTEYNFYYIIEKSREDRELKNLLADGGAKDITKESSRYSVYEMKTHNSVLNRKLRQDYGAYAFRNYTALRQRHNAAKGKKFVIIVYADAAGKIIPGISPEIREQS
;
A
#
# COMPACT_ATOMS: atom_id res chain seq x y z
N MET A 1 -14.42 -76.36 -5.47
CA MET A 1 -14.68 -74.98 -5.01
C MET A 1 -16.01 -74.96 -4.27
N SER A 2 -16.00 -74.62 -2.99
CA SER A 2 -17.17 -74.64 -2.11
C SER A 2 -18.06 -73.42 -2.38
N ARG A 3 -19.40 -73.55 -2.25
CA ARG A 3 -20.34 -72.43 -2.40
C ARG A 3 -20.01 -71.24 -1.49
N LYS A 4 -19.35 -71.49 -0.35
CA LYS A 4 -18.87 -70.45 0.56
C LYS A 4 -17.70 -69.64 -0.01
N GLU A 5 -16.81 -70.29 -0.77
CA GLU A 5 -15.66 -69.63 -1.40
C GLU A 5 -16.12 -68.70 -2.53
N LEU A 6 -17.04 -69.17 -3.37
CA LEU A 6 -17.64 -68.35 -4.45
C LEU A 6 -18.41 -67.13 -3.89
N ARG A 7 -19.10 -67.28 -2.75
CA ARG A 7 -19.79 -66.15 -2.10
C ARG A 7 -18.78 -65.12 -1.55
N MET A 8 -17.68 -65.57 -0.96
CA MET A 8 -16.63 -64.67 -0.43
C MET A 8 -15.87 -63.94 -1.55
N GLU A 9 -15.61 -64.58 -2.70
CA GLU A 9 -15.04 -63.91 -3.86
C GLU A 9 -15.95 -62.79 -4.38
N TRP A 10 -17.25 -63.06 -4.53
CA TRP A 10 -18.22 -62.05 -4.98
C TRP A 10 -18.34 -60.87 -4.02
N GLU A 11 -18.33 -61.11 -2.70
CA GLU A 11 -18.36 -60.04 -1.71
C GLU A 11 -17.07 -59.20 -1.72
N ASN A 12 -15.91 -59.83 -1.92
CA ASN A 12 -14.62 -59.13 -2.05
C ASN A 12 -14.56 -58.28 -3.33
N GLU A 13 -15.01 -58.80 -4.48
CA GLU A 13 -15.07 -58.03 -5.72
C GLU A 13 -16.02 -56.83 -5.61
N ALA A 14 -17.19 -57.02 -4.98
CA ALA A 14 -18.14 -55.94 -4.74
C ALA A 14 -17.54 -54.85 -3.84
N LEU A 15 -16.86 -55.22 -2.76
CA LEU A 15 -16.16 -54.29 -1.87
C LEU A 15 -15.05 -53.53 -2.60
N VAL A 16 -14.18 -54.22 -3.31
CA VAL A 16 -13.08 -53.60 -4.09
C VAL A 16 -13.64 -52.63 -5.14
N SER A 17 -14.74 -52.98 -5.81
CA SER A 17 -15.39 -52.09 -6.77
C SER A 17 -15.95 -50.82 -6.11
N GLN A 18 -16.54 -50.93 -4.92
CA GLN A 18 -17.04 -49.78 -4.17
C GLN A 18 -15.90 -48.89 -3.67
N PHE A 19 -14.82 -49.48 -3.15
CA PHE A 19 -13.63 -48.72 -2.75
C PHE A 19 -13.03 -47.98 -3.93
N ARG A 20 -12.87 -48.63 -5.09
CA ARG A 20 -12.32 -48.00 -6.30
C ARG A 20 -13.14 -46.81 -6.77
N LYS A 21 -14.48 -46.93 -6.81
CA LYS A 21 -15.38 -45.82 -7.18
C LYS A 21 -15.28 -44.64 -6.21
N ARG A 22 -15.17 -44.91 -4.90
CA ARG A 22 -14.97 -43.85 -3.88
C ARG A 22 -13.63 -43.16 -4.03
N THR A 23 -12.57 -43.91 -4.29
CA THR A 23 -11.23 -43.36 -4.51
C THR A 23 -11.18 -42.53 -5.80
N GLU A 24 -11.79 -42.99 -6.89
CA GLU A 24 -11.91 -42.23 -8.14
C GLU A 24 -12.69 -40.92 -7.94
N LEU A 25 -13.78 -40.95 -7.16
CA LEU A 25 -14.55 -39.75 -6.81
C LEU A 25 -13.73 -38.76 -5.96
N LEU A 26 -13.02 -39.26 -4.94
CA LEU A 26 -12.16 -38.43 -4.09
C LEU A 26 -11.01 -37.83 -4.89
N LEU A 27 -10.41 -38.60 -5.80
CA LEU A 27 -9.35 -38.13 -6.69
C LEU A 27 -9.90 -37.02 -7.60
N ALA A 28 -11.05 -37.23 -8.23
CA ALA A 28 -11.69 -36.23 -9.08
C ALA A 28 -11.98 -34.93 -8.31
N LEU A 29 -12.49 -35.03 -7.08
CA LEU A 29 -12.79 -33.89 -6.22
C LEU A 29 -11.50 -33.15 -5.79
N PHE A 30 -10.46 -33.89 -5.44
CA PHE A 30 -9.16 -33.30 -5.09
C PHE A 30 -8.52 -32.59 -6.29
N THR A 31 -8.62 -33.20 -7.48
CA THR A 31 -8.10 -32.61 -8.72
C THR A 31 -8.86 -31.32 -9.08
N ALA A 32 -10.18 -31.31 -8.88
CA ALA A 32 -11.00 -30.10 -9.06
C ALA A 32 -10.62 -28.98 -8.07
N LEU A 33 -10.37 -29.32 -6.80
CA LEU A 33 -9.90 -28.35 -5.80
C LEU A 33 -8.52 -27.78 -6.16
N VAL A 34 -7.60 -28.62 -6.62
CA VAL A 34 -6.27 -28.17 -7.08
C VAL A 34 -6.40 -27.26 -8.29
N LEU A 35 -7.25 -27.60 -9.27
CA LEU A 35 -7.52 -26.72 -10.41
C LEU A 35 -8.12 -25.38 -10.00
N LEU A 36 -9.05 -25.36 -9.05
CA LEU A 36 -9.60 -24.12 -8.49
C LEU A 36 -8.53 -23.27 -7.80
N LEU A 37 -7.64 -23.90 -7.02
CA LEU A 37 -6.52 -23.23 -6.37
C LEU A 37 -5.53 -22.67 -7.40
N LEU A 38 -5.22 -23.42 -8.45
CA LEU A 38 -4.35 -22.98 -9.54
C LEU A 38 -4.98 -21.82 -10.34
N MET A 39 -6.29 -21.88 -10.62
CA MET A 39 -7.01 -20.77 -11.27
C MET A 39 -6.98 -19.52 -10.39
N ARG A 40 -7.19 -19.66 -9.08
CA ARG A 40 -7.07 -18.55 -8.13
C ARG A 40 -5.64 -18.00 -8.07
N LEU A 41 -4.64 -18.86 -8.08
CA LEU A 41 -3.23 -18.46 -8.09
C LEU A 41 -2.90 -17.70 -9.39
N PHE A 42 -3.34 -18.22 -10.54
CA PHE A 42 -3.17 -17.58 -11.85
C PHE A 42 -3.83 -16.19 -11.88
N TYR A 43 -5.06 -16.07 -11.38
CA TYR A 43 -5.74 -14.78 -11.24
C TYR A 43 -4.94 -13.77 -10.40
N VAL A 44 -4.40 -14.21 -9.26
CA VAL A 44 -3.58 -13.36 -8.39
C VAL A 44 -2.22 -13.01 -9.02
N GLN A 45 -1.61 -13.95 -9.77
CA GLN A 45 -0.26 -13.79 -10.31
C GLN A 45 -0.19 -13.09 -11.66
N ILE A 46 -1.23 -13.19 -12.49
CA ILE A 46 -1.25 -12.65 -13.86
C ILE A 46 -2.15 -11.42 -13.91
N ASP A 47 -3.40 -11.55 -13.45
CA ASP A 47 -4.39 -10.47 -13.55
C ASP A 47 -4.15 -9.37 -12.52
N CYS A 48 -3.76 -9.76 -11.30
CA CYS A 48 -3.33 -8.80 -10.27
C CYS A 48 -1.84 -8.43 -10.37
N HIS A 49 -1.07 -8.94 -11.35
CA HIS A 49 0.37 -8.64 -11.45
C HIS A 49 0.62 -7.14 -11.60
N GLU A 50 -0.12 -6.48 -12.48
CA GLU A 50 -0.01 -5.04 -12.71
C GLU A 50 -0.46 -4.24 -11.48
N SER A 51 -1.47 -4.72 -10.75
CA SER A 51 -1.88 -4.11 -9.47
C SER A 51 -0.82 -4.26 -8.38
N PHE A 52 -0.10 -5.39 -8.33
CA PHE A 52 1.01 -5.57 -7.39
C PHE A 52 2.28 -4.83 -7.83
N GLU A 53 2.61 -4.78 -9.12
CA GLU A 53 3.68 -3.90 -9.60
C GLU A 53 3.35 -2.42 -9.34
N GLY A 54 2.10 -2.00 -9.52
CA GLY A 54 1.62 -0.67 -9.16
C GLY A 54 1.67 -0.41 -7.65
N ALA A 55 1.33 -1.40 -6.83
CA ALA A 55 1.43 -1.32 -5.37
C ALA A 55 2.89 -1.40 -4.87
N VAL A 56 3.81 -2.06 -5.57
CA VAL A 56 5.25 -2.06 -5.27
C VAL A 56 5.90 -0.74 -5.74
N LYS A 57 5.40 -0.14 -6.83
CA LYS A 57 5.72 1.23 -7.27
C LYS A 57 5.04 2.33 -6.45
N SER A 58 4.30 1.98 -5.39
CA SER A 58 3.53 2.95 -4.60
C SER A 58 4.35 3.76 -3.61
N GLN A 59 5.68 3.63 -3.63
CA GLN A 59 6.58 4.54 -2.93
C GLN A 59 6.86 5.74 -3.82
N TYR A 60 6.24 6.86 -3.50
CA TYR A 60 6.54 8.13 -4.17
C TYR A 60 7.63 8.85 -3.40
N GLU A 61 8.77 9.05 -4.07
CA GLU A 61 9.82 9.93 -3.58
C GLU A 61 9.47 11.38 -3.92
N ILE A 62 9.29 12.19 -2.87
CA ILE A 62 9.06 13.61 -2.99
C ILE A 62 10.34 14.32 -2.59
N PRO A 63 11.13 14.83 -3.55
CA PRO A 63 12.31 15.61 -3.24
C PRO A 63 11.89 16.92 -2.61
N VAL A 64 12.45 17.21 -1.44
CA VAL A 64 12.14 18.42 -0.68
C VAL A 64 13.39 19.26 -0.41
N SER A 65 13.21 20.56 -0.25
CA SER A 65 14.28 21.50 0.09
C SER A 65 13.94 22.26 1.36
N GLY A 66 14.83 22.14 2.36
CA GLY A 66 14.70 22.84 3.63
C GLY A 66 13.84 22.05 4.61
N PHE A 67 14.50 21.39 5.56
CA PHE A 67 13.87 20.92 6.79
C PHE A 67 14.28 21.90 7.89
N ASP A 68 13.37 22.78 8.30
CA ASP A 68 13.63 23.74 9.36
C ASP A 68 13.14 23.22 10.73
N THR A 69 13.92 23.49 11.77
CA THR A 69 13.72 22.96 13.14
C THR A 69 12.48 23.49 13.85
N GLU A 70 11.92 24.61 13.38
CA GLU A 70 10.71 25.18 13.95
C GLU A 70 9.44 24.51 13.42
N TYR A 71 9.53 23.76 12.32
CA TYR A 71 8.40 23.18 11.62
C TYR A 71 8.32 21.68 11.90
N ASN A 72 7.39 21.33 12.78
CA ASN A 72 7.15 19.94 13.16
C ASN A 72 6.02 19.30 12.36
N PHE A 73 5.15 20.09 11.72
CA PHE A 73 3.95 19.60 11.04
C PHE A 73 4.10 19.74 9.53
N TYR A 74 3.76 18.67 8.81
CA TYR A 74 3.91 18.59 7.36
C TYR A 74 2.58 18.15 6.76
N TYR A 75 2.19 18.77 5.65
CA TYR A 75 1.00 18.44 4.89
C TYR A 75 1.39 18.07 3.48
N ILE A 76 0.94 16.91 3.03
CA ILE A 76 1.18 16.41 1.67
C ILE A 76 -0.16 16.47 0.93
N ILE A 77 -0.19 17.19 -0.18
CA ILE A 77 -1.40 17.43 -0.99
C ILE A 77 -1.07 17.10 -2.45
N GLU A 78 -2.01 16.49 -3.16
CA GLU A 78 -1.84 16.20 -4.58
C GLU A 78 -1.93 17.50 -5.40
N LYS A 79 -0.99 17.75 -6.31
CA LYS A 79 -0.95 18.99 -7.10
C LYS A 79 -2.22 19.22 -7.93
N SER A 80 -2.90 18.15 -8.35
CA SER A 80 -4.16 18.21 -9.08
C SER A 80 -5.31 18.84 -8.27
N ARG A 81 -5.19 18.88 -6.94
CA ARG A 81 -6.17 19.44 -6.01
C ARG A 81 -5.78 20.82 -5.50
N GLU A 82 -4.65 21.37 -5.94
CA GLU A 82 -4.26 22.72 -5.57
C GLU A 82 -5.12 23.75 -6.31
N ASP A 83 -5.87 24.53 -5.55
CA ASP A 83 -6.57 25.70 -6.02
C ASP A 83 -6.03 26.97 -5.35
N ARG A 84 -6.57 28.12 -5.77
CA ARG A 84 -6.17 29.42 -5.20
C ARG A 84 -6.62 29.57 -3.74
N GLU A 85 -7.73 28.94 -3.35
CA GLU A 85 -8.24 28.99 -1.98
C GLU A 85 -7.30 28.26 -1.01
N LEU A 86 -6.81 27.07 -1.39
CA LEU A 86 -5.85 26.29 -0.64
C LEU A 86 -4.57 27.09 -0.40
N LYS A 87 -4.04 27.77 -1.42
CA LYS A 87 -2.83 28.58 -1.29
C LYS A 87 -3.03 29.73 -0.28
N ASN A 88 -4.20 30.36 -0.28
CA ASN A 88 -4.53 31.38 0.71
C ASN A 88 -4.66 30.77 2.11
N LEU A 89 -5.36 29.64 2.27
CA LEU A 89 -5.51 28.95 3.56
C LEU A 89 -4.17 28.53 4.16
N LEU A 90 -3.26 28.04 3.31
CA LEU A 90 -1.91 27.65 3.71
C LEU A 90 -1.07 28.88 4.06
N ALA A 91 -1.15 29.95 3.28
CA ALA A 91 -0.45 31.21 3.57
C ALA A 91 -0.92 31.84 4.89
N ASP A 92 -2.24 31.88 5.14
CA ASP A 92 -2.84 32.39 6.39
C ASP A 92 -2.42 31.54 7.60
N GLY A 93 -2.22 30.23 7.39
CA GLY A 93 -1.69 29.31 8.38
C GLY A 93 -0.17 29.44 8.63
N GLY A 94 0.55 30.26 7.85
CA GLY A 94 2.00 30.35 7.89
C GLY A 94 2.71 29.10 7.34
N ALA A 95 2.06 28.37 6.45
CA ALA A 95 2.62 27.20 5.80
C ALA A 95 3.61 27.62 4.71
N LYS A 96 4.72 26.90 4.61
CA LYS A 96 5.75 27.13 3.60
C LYS A 96 5.89 25.92 2.68
N ASP A 97 5.93 26.18 1.38
CA ASP A 97 6.16 25.13 0.38
C ASP A 97 7.64 24.72 0.39
N ILE A 98 7.92 23.43 0.55
CA ILE A 98 9.26 22.85 0.53
C ILE A 98 9.45 21.88 -0.65
N THR A 99 8.47 21.78 -1.53
CA THR A 99 8.44 20.85 -2.65
C THR A 99 9.38 21.30 -3.76
N LYS A 100 10.13 20.36 -4.34
CA LYS A 100 10.77 20.61 -5.64
C LYS A 100 9.80 20.32 -6.79
N GLU A 101 9.91 21.07 -7.89
CA GLU A 101 8.94 21.11 -8.98
C GLU A 101 8.57 19.74 -9.59
N SER A 102 9.46 18.74 -9.50
CA SER A 102 9.33 17.44 -10.18
C SER A 102 8.42 16.39 -9.51
N SER A 103 7.61 16.74 -8.50
CA SER A 103 6.77 15.77 -7.77
C SER A 103 5.29 15.82 -8.18
N ARG A 104 4.55 14.71 -8.01
CA ARG A 104 3.07 14.64 -8.11
C ARG A 104 2.37 15.33 -6.92
N TYR A 105 3.06 15.39 -5.79
CA TYR A 105 2.55 15.90 -4.52
C TYR A 105 3.34 17.12 -4.08
N SER A 106 2.64 18.09 -3.51
CA SER A 106 3.24 19.22 -2.81
C SER A 106 3.25 18.98 -1.31
N VAL A 107 4.34 19.41 -0.68
CA VAL A 107 4.63 19.28 0.73
C VAL A 107 4.76 20.68 1.32
N TYR A 108 3.91 20.96 2.31
CA TYR A 108 3.90 22.21 3.05
C TYR A 108 4.33 21.96 4.49
N GLU A 109 5.28 22.75 5.00
CA GLU A 109 5.71 22.72 6.39
C GLU A 109 4.97 23.80 7.21
N MET A 110 4.57 23.47 8.44
CA MET A 110 3.91 24.37 9.40
C MET A 110 4.55 24.28 10.80
N LYS A 111 4.69 25.43 11.47
CA LYS A 111 5.25 25.53 12.83
C LYS A 111 4.26 25.00 13.89
N THR A 112 3.02 25.42 13.79
CA THR A 112 1.98 25.17 14.79
C THR A 112 0.92 24.21 14.29
N HIS A 113 0.42 23.35 15.18
CA HIS A 113 -0.72 22.51 14.89
C HIS A 113 -2.02 23.31 14.97
N ASN A 114 -2.78 23.39 13.87
CA ASN A 114 -4.13 23.93 13.87
C ASN A 114 -5.10 22.81 13.52
N SER A 115 -5.89 22.37 14.50
CA SER A 115 -6.82 21.24 14.36
C SER A 115 -7.96 21.53 13.38
N VAL A 116 -8.42 22.80 13.32
CA VAL A 116 -9.48 23.25 12.41
C VAL A 116 -8.97 23.24 10.97
N LEU A 117 -7.80 23.83 10.74
CA LEU A 117 -7.15 23.84 9.44
C LEU A 117 -6.85 22.41 8.96
N ASN A 118 -6.30 21.56 9.84
CA ASN A 118 -6.02 20.16 9.52
C ASN A 118 -7.29 19.39 9.10
N ARG A 119 -8.41 19.59 9.81
CA ARG A 119 -9.68 18.98 9.43
C ARG A 119 -10.15 19.46 8.06
N LYS A 120 -10.12 20.76 7.79
CA LYS A 120 -10.51 21.36 6.50
C LYS A 120 -9.63 20.83 5.36
N LEU A 121 -8.30 20.87 5.52
CA LEU A 121 -7.34 20.37 4.54
C LEU A 121 -7.54 18.88 4.22
N ARG A 122 -7.85 18.06 5.24
CA ARG A 122 -8.07 16.62 5.06
C ARG A 122 -9.41 16.31 4.39
N GLN A 123 -10.47 17.05 4.70
CA GLN A 123 -11.80 16.83 4.13
C GLN A 123 -11.90 17.35 2.69
N ASP A 124 -11.48 18.59 2.46
CA ASP A 124 -11.72 19.29 1.20
C ASP A 124 -10.63 18.97 0.16
N TYR A 125 -9.38 18.85 0.62
CA TYR A 125 -8.21 18.70 -0.24
C TYR A 125 -7.57 17.31 -0.17
N GLY A 126 -8.05 16.44 0.73
CA GLY A 126 -7.47 15.10 0.92
C GLY A 126 -6.04 15.15 1.47
N ALA A 127 -5.68 16.22 2.18
CA ALA A 127 -4.33 16.40 2.70
C ALA A 127 -3.94 15.29 3.69
N TYR A 128 -2.72 14.80 3.52
CA TYR A 128 -2.09 13.88 4.46
C TYR A 128 -1.19 14.66 5.41
N ALA A 129 -1.58 14.73 6.69
CA ALA A 129 -0.85 15.46 7.72
C ALA A 129 0.00 14.52 8.57
N PHE A 130 1.27 14.86 8.81
CA PHE A 130 2.14 14.10 9.72
C PHE A 130 3.08 15.02 10.51
N ARG A 131 3.64 14.47 11.59
CA ARG A 131 4.60 15.17 12.45
C ARG A 131 5.99 14.56 12.27
N ASN A 132 6.99 15.39 11.99
CA ASN A 132 8.38 14.96 11.93
C ASN A 132 9.06 15.12 13.29
N TYR A 133 9.33 14.01 13.98
CA TYR A 133 10.03 14.01 15.25
C TYR A 133 11.56 14.07 15.12
N THR A 134 12.09 13.96 13.90
CA THR A 134 13.53 13.89 13.60
C THR A 134 14.11 15.14 12.95
N ALA A 135 13.33 16.23 12.87
CA ALA A 135 13.66 17.47 12.16
C ALA A 135 15.02 18.09 12.58
N LEU A 136 15.38 18.01 13.88
CA LEU A 136 16.66 18.50 14.41
C LEU A 136 17.88 17.79 13.78
N ARG A 137 17.85 16.46 13.70
CA ARG A 137 18.95 15.67 13.12
C ARG A 137 19.07 15.93 11.62
N GLN A 138 17.94 16.08 10.94
CA GLN A 138 17.88 16.30 9.50
C GLN A 138 18.37 17.71 9.13
N ARG A 139 18.08 18.74 9.93
CA ARG A 139 18.59 20.11 9.68
C ARG A 139 20.11 20.18 9.73
N HIS A 140 20.75 19.58 10.74
CA HIS A 140 22.22 19.57 10.85
C HIS A 140 22.87 18.94 9.62
N ASN A 141 22.20 17.96 9.02
CA ASN A 141 22.65 17.29 7.80
C ASN A 141 22.29 18.09 6.53
N ALA A 142 21.15 18.77 6.50
CA ALA A 142 20.75 19.68 5.41
C ALA A 142 21.68 20.89 5.29
N ALA A 143 22.08 21.48 6.43
CA ALA A 143 23.04 22.57 6.49
C ALA A 143 24.43 22.19 5.95
N LYS A 144 24.75 20.88 5.92
CA LYS A 144 25.96 20.33 5.29
C LYS A 144 25.78 20.04 3.80
N GLY A 145 24.72 20.56 3.18
CA GLY A 145 24.41 20.37 1.77
C GLY A 145 23.76 19.03 1.42
N LYS A 146 23.40 18.21 2.42
CA LYS A 146 22.69 16.94 2.15
C LYS A 146 21.26 17.21 1.70
N LYS A 147 20.82 16.48 0.68
CA LYS A 147 19.46 16.53 0.16
C LYS A 147 18.60 15.48 0.85
N PHE A 148 17.31 15.71 0.92
CA PHE A 148 16.36 14.79 1.53
C PHE A 148 15.19 14.51 0.59
N VAL A 149 14.65 13.31 0.72
CA VAL A 149 13.43 12.85 0.06
C VAL A 149 12.43 12.38 1.10
N ILE A 150 11.16 12.72 0.89
CA ILE A 150 10.05 12.17 1.67
C ILE A 150 9.45 11.03 0.87
N ILE A 151 9.41 9.85 1.45
CA ILE A 151 8.81 8.65 0.86
C ILE A 151 7.41 8.51 1.42
N VAL A 152 6.42 8.60 0.54
CA VAL A 152 5.01 8.36 0.87
C VAL A 152 4.52 7.09 0.20
N TYR A 153 3.65 6.36 0.90
CA TYR A 153 3.04 5.13 0.41
C TYR A 153 1.65 5.43 -0.12
N ALA A 154 1.36 4.93 -1.32
CA ALA A 154 0.08 5.10 -1.98
C ALA A 154 -0.58 3.76 -2.30
N ASP A 155 -1.86 3.79 -2.66
CA ASP A 155 -2.51 2.64 -3.27
C ASP A 155 -2.17 2.53 -4.77
N ALA A 156 -2.69 1.49 -5.43
CA ALA A 156 -2.49 1.29 -6.86
C ALA A 156 -3.10 2.41 -7.74
N ALA A 157 -4.04 3.21 -7.22
CA ALA A 157 -4.56 4.41 -7.89
C ALA A 157 -3.66 5.64 -7.66
N GLY A 158 -2.57 5.47 -6.90
CA GLY A 158 -1.65 6.52 -6.52
C GLY A 158 -2.27 7.52 -5.56
N LYS A 159 -3.19 7.09 -4.68
CA LYS A 159 -3.71 7.88 -3.56
C LYS A 159 -2.96 7.51 -2.28
N ILE A 160 -2.50 8.50 -1.52
CA ILE A 160 -1.75 8.27 -0.27
C ILE A 160 -2.57 7.41 0.71
N ILE A 161 -1.94 6.37 1.24
CA ILE A 161 -2.56 5.47 2.22
C ILE A 161 -2.57 6.17 3.59
N PRO A 162 -3.75 6.48 4.15
CA PRO A 162 -3.83 7.11 5.46
C PRO A 162 -3.35 6.13 6.55
N GLY A 163 -2.61 6.63 7.54
CA GLY A 163 -2.16 5.85 8.71
C GLY A 163 -0.75 5.27 8.60
N ILE A 164 -0.15 5.23 7.42
CA ILE A 164 1.28 4.87 7.27
C ILE A 164 2.10 6.16 7.33
N SER A 165 2.97 6.27 8.34
CA SER A 165 3.81 7.47 8.49
C SER A 165 4.83 7.56 7.35
N PRO A 166 5.02 8.73 6.71
CA PRO A 166 6.02 8.92 5.67
C PRO A 166 7.43 8.75 6.25
N GLU A 167 8.33 8.22 5.43
CA GLU A 167 9.74 8.15 5.77
C GLU A 167 10.48 9.35 5.20
N ILE A 168 11.49 9.85 5.91
CA ILE A 168 12.36 10.92 5.42
C ILE A 168 13.76 10.36 5.35
N ARG A 169 14.33 10.31 4.13
CA ARG A 169 15.66 9.76 3.88
C ARG A 169 16.60 10.80 3.29
N GLU A 170 17.88 10.67 3.61
CA GLU A 170 18.95 11.41 2.93
C GLU A 170 19.09 10.87 1.51
N GLN A 171 19.12 11.77 0.53
CA GLN A 171 19.39 11.45 -0.86
C GLN A 171 20.91 11.31 -1.02
N SER A 172 21.37 10.11 -1.39
CA SER A 172 22.79 9.76 -1.57
C SER A 172 23.43 10.51 -2.73
#